data_AF-A0A519HIC4-F1
#
_entry.id   AF-A0A519HIC4-F1
#
_cell.length_a   1.000
_cell.length_b   1.000
_cell.length_c   1.000
_cell.angle_alpha   90.00
_cell.angle_beta   90.00
_cell.angle_gamma   90.00
#
_symmetry.space_group_name_H-M   'P 1'
#
loop_
_entity.id
_entity.type
_entity.pdbx_description
1 polymer ?
#
loop_
_entity_poly.entity_id
_entity_poly.type
_entity_poly.pdbx_seq_one_letter_code
_entity_poly.pdbx_strand_id
1 'polypeptide(L)'
;HEAIITLANNRWLAQVIGDLRKLVKLARLQQLHAPGRLEQSLSEHMAVFAALKARDAEGAEAAMRTHLTRQRVALRELARSQTSRLIA
;
A
#
# COMPACT_ATOMS: atom_id res chain seq x y z
N HIS A 1 -2.57 1.71 -7.95
CA HIS A 1 -3.19 2.81 -7.17
C HIS A 1 -3.47 4.04 -8.00
N GLU A 2 -2.57 4.48 -8.88
CA GLU A 2 -2.77 5.74 -9.64
C GLU A 2 -4.11 5.83 -10.36
N ALA A 3 -4.52 4.78 -11.07
CA ALA A 3 -5.83 4.76 -11.75
C ALA A 3 -7.01 5.10 -10.83
N ILE A 4 -7.04 4.57 -9.60
CA ILE A 4 -8.10 4.84 -8.61
C ILE A 4 -8.08 6.32 -8.20
N ILE A 5 -6.88 6.88 -8.00
CA ILE A 5 -6.70 8.28 -7.60
C ILE A 5 -7.11 9.24 -8.70
N THR A 6 -6.76 8.93 -9.95
CA THR A 6 -7.19 9.70 -11.13
C THR A 6 -8.72 9.68 -11.25
N LEU A 7 -9.35 8.51 -11.08
CA LEU A 7 -10.81 8.37 -11.13
C LEU A 7 -11.54 9.12 -10.01
N ALA A 8 -10.91 9.32 -8.85
CA ALA A 8 -11.48 10.11 -7.77
C ALA A 8 -11.60 11.61 -8.11
N ASN A 9 -10.99 12.07 -9.21
CA ASN A 9 -11.04 13.45 -9.72
C ASN A 9 -10.79 14.53 -8.66
N ASN A 10 -9.93 14.24 -7.68
CA ASN A 10 -9.56 15.15 -6.60
C ASN A 10 -8.07 15.49 -6.71
N ARG A 11 -7.77 16.65 -7.30
CA ARG A 11 -6.41 17.10 -7.58
C ARG A 11 -5.58 17.27 -6.31
N TRP A 12 -6.19 17.78 -5.23
CA TRP A 12 -5.51 17.96 -3.96
C TRP A 12 -5.12 16.61 -3.35
N LEU A 13 -6.06 15.65 -3.34
CA LEU A 13 -5.80 14.29 -2.87
C LEU A 13 -4.67 13.60 -3.67
N ALA A 14 -4.70 13.74 -5.01
CA ALA A 14 -3.66 13.18 -5.87
C ALA A 14 -2.28 13.75 -5.54
N GLN A 15 -2.19 15.07 -5.33
CA GLN A 15 -0.94 15.74 -4.97
C GLN A 15 -0.41 15.24 -3.61
N VAL A 16 -1.25 15.24 -2.58
CA VAL A 16 -0.87 14.79 -1.23
C VAL A 16 -0.37 13.35 -1.25
N ILE A 17 -1.08 12.45 -1.93
CA ILE A 17 -0.66 11.05 -2.05
C ILE A 17 0.66 10.93 -2.81
N GLY A 18 0.84 11.71 -3.89
CA GLY A 18 2.07 11.75 -4.66
C GLY A 18 3.27 12.15 -3.81
N ASP A 19 3.14 13.18 -3.00
CA ASP A 19 4.21 13.66 -2.11
C ASP A 19 4.53 12.65 -1.00
N LEU A 20 3.51 12.04 -0.38
CA LEU A 20 3.71 10.98 0.60
C LEU A 20 4.43 9.76 0.00
N ARG A 21 4.13 9.39 -1.25
CA ARG A 21 4.78 8.26 -1.94
C ARG A 21 6.26 8.48 -2.18
N LYS A 22 6.69 9.73 -2.39
CA LYS A 22 8.13 10.05 -2.56
C LYS A 22 8.91 9.70 -1.30
N LEU A 23 8.35 10.01 -0.13
CA LEU A 23 8.99 9.76 1.17
C LEU A 23 9.18 8.26 1.45
N VAL A 24 8.21 7.42 1.07
CA VAL A 24 8.23 5.98 1.40
C VAL A 24 8.73 5.09 0.26
N LYS A 25 9.14 5.67 -0.89
CA LYS A 25 9.45 4.92 -2.11
C LYS A 25 10.50 3.82 -1.90
N LEU A 26 11.63 4.16 -1.27
CA LEU A 26 12.73 3.21 -1.06
C LEU A 26 12.33 2.11 -0.08
N ALA A 27 11.75 2.48 1.07
CA ALA A 27 11.29 1.52 2.06
C ALA A 27 10.22 0.57 1.48
N ARG A 28 9.34 1.08 0.61
CA ARG A 28 8.35 0.27 -0.10
C ARG A 28 9.00 -0.76 -1.03
N LEU A 29 10.04 -0.39 -1.78
CA LEU A 29 10.76 -1.34 -2.64
C LEU A 29 11.40 -2.45 -1.81
N GLN A 30 12.05 -2.09 -0.70
CA GLN A 30 12.70 -3.06 0.18
C GLN A 30 11.73 -4.04 0.84
N GLN A 31 10.57 -3.57 1.35
CA GLN A 31 9.61 -4.49 1.99
C GLN A 31 8.97 -5.48 1.01
N LEU A 32 8.85 -5.12 -0.28
CA LEU A 32 8.23 -6.00 -1.27
C LEU A 32 9.11 -7.22 -1.59
N HIS A 33 10.41 -7.16 -1.28
CA HIS A 33 11.31 -8.31 -1.37
C HIS A 33 11.21 -9.25 -0.16
N ALA A 34 10.43 -8.91 0.87
CA ALA A 34 10.17 -9.84 1.96
C ALA A 34 9.42 -11.08 1.43
N PRO A 35 9.79 -12.30 1.85
CA PRO A 35 9.15 -13.52 1.38
C PRO A 35 7.62 -13.47 1.50
N GLY A 36 6.90 -13.79 0.43
CA GLY A 36 5.43 -13.83 0.39
C GLY A 36 4.73 -12.46 0.35
N ARG A 37 5.45 -11.34 0.49
CA ARG A 37 4.84 -10.00 0.56
C ARG A 37 4.26 -9.57 -0.79
N LEU A 38 4.88 -9.98 -1.90
CA LEU A 38 4.43 -9.60 -3.23
C LEU A 38 3.08 -10.25 -3.55
N GLU A 39 2.94 -11.55 -3.29
CA GLU A 39 1.70 -12.31 -3.46
C GLU A 39 0.59 -11.75 -2.57
N GLN A 40 0.92 -11.46 -1.31
CA GLN A 40 -0.02 -10.82 -0.39
C GLN A 40 -0.49 -9.45 -0.91
N SER A 41 0.44 -8.59 -1.36
CA SER A 41 0.09 -7.29 -1.92
C SER A 41 -0.77 -7.41 -3.18
N LEU A 42 -0.51 -8.42 -4.03
CA LEU A 42 -1.31 -8.68 -5.22
C LEU A 42 -2.75 -9.07 -4.83
N SER A 43 -2.93 -10.00 -3.89
CA SER A 43 -4.26 -10.40 -3.42
C SER A 43 -5.05 -9.21 -2.83
N GLU A 44 -4.38 -8.34 -2.08
CA GLU A 44 -4.96 -7.10 -1.54
C GLU A 44 -5.45 -6.17 -2.66
N HIS A 45 -4.64 -5.99 -3.72
CA HIS A 45 -5.03 -5.20 -4.88
C HIS A 45 -6.21 -5.82 -5.64
N MET A 46 -6.25 -7.15 -5.78
CA MET A 46 -7.35 -7.86 -6.43
C MET A 46 -8.65 -7.75 -5.65
N ALA A 47 -8.60 -7.72 -4.32
CA ALA A 47 -9.78 -7.48 -3.48
C ALA A 47 -10.36 -6.08 -3.72
N VAL A 48 -9.51 -5.05 -3.76
CA VAL A 48 -9.94 -3.67 -4.09
C VAL A 48 -10.57 -3.63 -5.49
N PHE A 49 -9.93 -4.27 -6.46
CA PHE A 49 -10.44 -4.30 -7.84
C PHE A 49 -11.79 -5.03 -7.95
N ALA A 50 -11.97 -6.15 -7.26
CA ALA A 50 -13.22 -6.89 -7.24
C ALA A 50 -14.38 -6.04 -6.68
N ALA A 51 -14.16 -5.34 -5.57
CA ALA A 51 -15.16 -4.45 -4.98
C ALA A 51 -15.52 -3.29 -5.92
N LEU A 52 -14.53 -2.67 -6.57
CA LEU A 52 -14.76 -1.64 -7.58
C LEU A 52 -15.59 -2.17 -8.76
N LYS A 53 -15.29 -3.37 -9.25
CA LYS A 53 -16.05 -4.01 -10.35
C LYS A 53 -17.50 -4.31 -9.94
N ALA A 54 -17.71 -4.69 -8.69
CA ALA A 54 -19.04 -4.93 -8.12
C ALA A 54 -19.81 -3.63 -7.79
N ARG A 55 -19.18 -2.45 -7.96
CA ARG A 55 -19.71 -1.15 -7.52
C ARG A 55 -20.00 -1.09 -6.01
N ASP A 56 -19.27 -1.88 -5.25
CA ASP A 56 -19.33 -1.91 -3.79
C ASP A 56 -18.35 -0.88 -3.21
N ALA A 57 -18.88 0.31 -2.90
CA ALA A 57 -18.09 1.41 -2.37
C ALA A 57 -17.52 1.11 -0.98
N GLU A 58 -18.32 0.52 -0.10
CA GLU A 58 -17.91 0.17 1.27
C GLU A 58 -16.86 -0.94 1.25
N GLY A 59 -17.04 -1.96 0.41
CA GLY A 59 -16.05 -3.02 0.22
C GLY A 59 -14.73 -2.51 -0.35
N ALA A 60 -14.76 -1.57 -1.30
CA ALA A 60 -13.55 -0.97 -1.86
C ALA A 60 -12.78 -0.16 -0.81
N GLU A 61 -13.50 0.60 0.02
CA GLU A 61 -12.92 1.34 1.15
C GLU A 61 -12.29 0.39 2.18
N ALA A 62 -13.03 -0.64 2.62
CA ALA A 62 -12.56 -1.61 3.60
C ALA A 62 -11.32 -2.37 3.11
N ALA A 63 -11.32 -2.79 1.83
CA ALA A 63 -10.19 -3.45 1.20
C ALA A 63 -8.96 -2.53 1.12
N MET A 64 -9.13 -1.26 0.73
CA MET A 64 -8.03 -0.29 0.67
C MET A 64 -7.46 0.02 2.07
N ARG A 65 -8.33 0.18 3.09
CA ARG A 65 -7.90 0.38 4.49
C ARG A 65 -7.08 -0.81 4.98
N THR A 66 -7.51 -2.03 4.66
CA THR A 66 -6.78 -3.26 5.01
C THR A 66 -5.42 -3.30 4.31
N HIS A 67 -5.36 -3.03 3.01
CA HIS A 67 -4.12 -2.95 2.23
C HIS A 67 -3.11 -1.97 2.86
N LEU A 68 -3.55 -0.74 3.15
CA LEU A 68 -2.69 0.30 3.74
C LEU A 68 -2.21 -0.10 5.15
N THR A 69 -3.07 -0.74 5.94
CA THR A 69 -2.70 -1.21 7.28
C THR A 69 -1.65 -2.31 7.24
N ARG A 70 -1.80 -3.28 6.34
CA ARG A 70 -0.80 -4.36 6.12
C ARG A 70 0.51 -3.81 5.58
N GLN A 71 0.46 -2.87 4.64
CA GLN A 71 1.64 -2.16 4.16
C GLN A 71 2.39 -1.45 5.30
N ARG A 72 1.67 -0.79 6.23
CA ARG A 72 2.27 -0.15 7.41
C ARG A 72 2.94 -1.16 8.35
N VAL A 73 2.33 -2.33 8.56
CA VAL A 73 2.93 -3.40 9.38
C VAL A 73 4.24 -3.89 8.75
N ALA A 74 4.23 -4.21 7.46
CA ALA A 74 5.42 -4.66 6.74
C ALA A 74 6.56 -3.63 6.76
N LEU A 75 6.25 -2.33 6.67
CA LEU A 75 7.25 -1.26 6.82
C LEU A 75 7.86 -1.23 8.24
N ARG A 76 7.05 -1.44 9.28
CA ARG A 76 7.54 -1.51 10.67
C ARG A 76 8.44 -2.72 10.89
N GLU A 77 8.09 -3.87 10.32
CA GLU A 77 8.91 -5.08 10.39
C GLU A 77 10.24 -4.90 9.68
N LEU A 78 10.22 -4.32 8.47
CA LEU A 78 11.44 -3.95 7.75
C LEU A 78 12.33 -3.04 8.60
N ALA A 79 11.77 -1.97 9.18
CA ALA A 79 12.53 -1.04 10.02
C ALA A 79 13.18 -1.74 11.22
N ARG A 80 12.44 -2.62 11.91
CA ARG A 80 12.98 -3.42 13.02
C ARG A 80 14.14 -4.31 12.56
N SER A 81 13.99 -4.99 11.41
CA SER A 81 15.04 -5.87 10.88
C SER A 81 16.32 -5.10 10.50
N GLN A 82 16.19 -3.86 10.01
CA GLN A 82 17.35 -3.02 9.67
C GLN A 82 18.05 -2.51 10.94
N THR A 83 17.30 -2.09 11.95
CA THR A 83 17.88 -1.71 13.26
C THR A 83 18.64 -2.87 13.89
N SER A 84 18.10 -4.08 13.86
CA SER A 84 18.81 -5.26 14.39
C SER A 84 20.13 -5.56 13.65
N ARG A 85 20.20 -5.32 12.33
CA ARG A 85 21.44 -5.50 11.54
C ARG A 85 22.50 -4.43 11.78
N LEU A 86 22.13 -3.26 12.28
CA LEU A 86 23.05 -2.16 12.58
C LEU A 86 23.67 -2.28 13.99
N ILE A 87 23.02 -3.02 14.89
CA ILE A 87 23.44 -3.19 16.29
C ILE A 87 24.21 -4.52 16.49
N ALA A 88 24.10 -5.46 15.56
CA ALA A 88 24.86 -6.71 15.52
C ALA A 88 26.20 -6.52 14.78
#